data_AF-A0AAD5CFR8-F1
#
_entry.id   AF-A0AAD5CFR8-F1
#
_cell.length_a   1.000
_cell.length_b   1.000
_cell.length_c   1.000
_cell.angle_alpha   90.00
_cell.angle_beta   90.00
_cell.angle_gamma   90.00
#
_symmetry.space_group_name_H-M   'P 1'
#
loop_
_entity.id
_entity.type
_entity.pdbx_description
1 polymer ?
#
loop_
_entity_poly.entity_id
_entity_poly.type
_entity_poly.pdbx_seq_one_letter_code
_entity_poly.pdbx_strand_id
1 'polypeptide(L)'
;MSGYGYKHYVRIPLAWYFPALITLKLFCVAMHFDDTTDKCGNLLSNCASLKNLTLNNCRIVGGRSKDLKICHLGLSNLTLEDGGYNYVNVDTPQLKNFTLINFPSVHLVSAPNLASLHLEDDKDKHFGHPLKVSADLLHLEKVDVCIRCSHEYKYKDYAQDIVCLLQQLYSVKCLTLNSELVKLLSSSVELISDQPSPFTRLKSLKIYPSDITEPEVTMSTEVKNFLLDSSQDATFTLVSHEVCTT
;
A
#
# COMPACT_ATOMS: atom_id res chain seq x y z
N MET A 1 17.24 18.68 14.03
CA MET A 1 16.06 17.84 13.68
C MET A 1 15.95 16.75 14.73
N SER A 2 14.88 16.78 15.50
CA SER A 2 14.62 15.92 16.66
C SER A 2 14.51 14.47 16.24
N GLY A 3 15.51 13.66 16.61
CA GLY A 3 15.34 12.22 16.64
C GLY A 3 14.16 11.90 17.55
N TYR A 4 13.15 11.22 17.02
CA TYR A 4 12.14 10.56 17.84
C TYR A 4 12.84 9.45 18.63
N GLY A 5 13.52 9.84 19.71
CA GLY A 5 13.92 8.93 20.75
C GLY A 5 12.64 8.37 21.35
N TYR A 6 12.30 7.15 20.97
CA TYR A 6 11.14 6.43 21.49
C TYR A 6 11.25 6.38 23.02
N LYS A 7 10.51 7.25 23.71
CA LYS A 7 10.56 7.39 25.18
C LYS A 7 9.78 6.29 25.91
N HIS A 8 8.92 5.56 25.19
CA HIS A 8 8.06 4.54 25.79
C HIS A 8 8.01 3.32 24.88
N TYR A 9 8.39 2.16 25.41
CA TYR A 9 8.23 0.87 24.75
C TYR A 9 7.26 0.04 25.58
N VAL A 10 6.13 -0.36 24.99
CA VAL A 10 5.31 -1.43 25.54
C VAL A 10 5.85 -2.72 24.98
N ARG A 11 6.47 -3.55 25.83
CA ARG A 11 6.82 -4.92 25.45
C ARG A 11 5.52 -5.72 25.37
N ILE A 12 5.15 -6.15 24.16
CA ILE A 12 4.00 -7.04 23.99
C ILE A 12 4.37 -8.45 24.47
N PRO A 13 3.60 -9.06 25.40
CA PRO A 13 3.76 -10.47 25.73
C PRO A 13 3.43 -11.35 24.52
N LEU A 14 4.25 -12.39 24.27
CA LEU A 14 4.05 -13.39 23.21
C LEU A 14 2.71 -14.16 23.29
N ALA A 15 1.93 -13.97 24.36
CA ALA A 15 0.71 -14.70 24.67
C ALA A 15 -0.51 -13.79 24.87
N TRP A 16 -0.75 -12.84 23.97
CA TRP A 16 -2.01 -12.08 23.96
C TRP A 16 -3.21 -12.99 23.75
N TYR A 17 -3.90 -13.33 24.83
CA TYR A 17 -5.12 -14.13 24.81
C TYR A 17 -6.33 -13.23 24.98
N PHE A 18 -6.83 -12.72 23.86
CA PHE A 18 -8.05 -11.93 23.81
C PHE A 18 -8.99 -12.51 22.75
N PRO A 19 -9.65 -13.64 23.03
CA PRO A 19 -10.44 -14.38 22.03
C PRO A 19 -11.63 -13.57 21.50
N ALA A 20 -12.14 -12.61 22.27
CA ALA A 20 -13.23 -11.71 21.89
C ALA A 20 -12.74 -10.38 21.26
N LEU A 21 -11.44 -10.17 21.11
CA LEU A 21 -10.91 -8.92 20.55
C LEU A 21 -11.22 -8.85 19.05
N ILE A 22 -11.98 -7.83 18.65
CA ILE A 22 -12.40 -7.63 17.25
C ILE A 22 -11.46 -6.66 16.52
N THR A 23 -10.94 -5.66 17.24
CA THR A 23 -10.12 -4.59 16.68
C THR A 23 -8.90 -4.36 17.56
N LEU A 24 -7.73 -4.32 16.94
CA LEU A 24 -6.47 -4.01 17.59
C LEU A 24 -5.78 -2.87 16.83
N LYS A 25 -5.46 -1.80 17.54
CA LYS A 25 -4.69 -0.68 16.99
C LYS A 25 -3.49 -0.42 17.87
N LEU A 26 -2.30 -0.40 17.27
CA LEU A 26 -1.04 -0.17 17.95
C LEU A 26 -0.32 1.01 17.32
N PHE A 27 0.16 1.91 18.17
CA PHE A 27 0.84 3.14 17.79
C PHE A 27 2.16 3.22 18.53
N CYS A 28 3.27 3.42 17.80
CA CYS A 28 4.60 3.61 18.37
C CYS A 28 5.06 2.45 19.28
N VAL A 29 4.71 1.20 18.95
CA VAL A 29 5.01 0.02 19.79
C VAL A 29 6.24 -0.74 19.29
N ALA A 30 7.11 -1.14 20.23
CA ALA A 30 8.20 -2.06 19.98
C ALA A 30 7.79 -3.51 20.29
N MET A 31 7.79 -4.35 19.27
CA MET A 31 7.54 -5.79 19.40
C MET A 31 8.87 -6.51 19.58
N HIS A 32 8.98 -7.35 20.60
CA HIS A 32 10.17 -8.16 20.84
C HIS A 32 9.90 -9.58 20.35
N PHE A 33 10.68 -10.04 19.37
CA PHE A 33 10.67 -11.45 18.96
C PHE A 33 11.85 -12.14 19.62
N ASP A 34 11.69 -13.42 19.96
CA ASP A 34 12.83 -14.23 20.40
C ASP A 34 13.64 -14.63 19.16
N ASP A 35 14.96 -14.45 19.23
CA ASP A 35 15.91 -14.74 18.15
C ASP A 35 15.95 -16.23 17.75
N THR A 36 15.24 -17.08 18.51
CA THR A 36 15.24 -18.55 18.36
C THR A 36 14.19 -19.09 17.39
N THR A 37 13.23 -18.26 16.95
CA THR A 37 12.21 -18.70 15.99
C THR A 37 12.11 -17.75 14.80
N ASP A 38 12.51 -18.21 13.61
CA ASP A 38 12.27 -17.57 12.30
C ASP A 38 10.79 -17.38 11.95
N LYS A 39 9.90 -17.67 12.90
CA LYS A 39 8.47 -17.55 12.75
C LYS A 39 8.08 -16.27 13.48
N CYS A 40 7.69 -15.25 12.71
CA CYS A 40 6.62 -14.32 13.09
C CYS A 40 5.28 -15.09 13.28
N GLY A 41 5.34 -16.27 13.90
CA GLY A 41 4.20 -17.06 14.27
C GLY A 41 3.62 -16.41 15.51
N ASN A 42 2.38 -15.98 15.38
CA ASN A 42 1.39 -16.12 16.44
C ASN A 42 1.13 -14.95 17.38
N LEU A 43 1.65 -13.73 17.15
CA LEU A 43 1.24 -12.53 17.92
C LEU A 43 -0.30 -12.39 17.99
N LEU A 44 -0.98 -12.73 16.88
CA LEU A 44 -2.42 -12.61 16.72
C LEU A 44 -3.16 -13.95 16.74
N SER A 45 -2.45 -15.09 16.84
CA SER A 45 -3.06 -16.42 16.74
C SER A 45 -4.13 -16.68 17.81
N ASN A 46 -3.95 -16.07 18.97
CA ASN A 46 -4.82 -16.22 20.13
C ASN A 46 -5.98 -15.21 20.14
N CYS A 47 -6.04 -14.30 19.16
CA CYS A 47 -7.12 -13.33 18.98
C CYS A 47 -8.09 -13.80 17.88
N ALA A 48 -8.70 -14.98 18.06
CA ALA A 48 -9.47 -15.65 16.99
C ALA A 48 -10.61 -14.80 16.36
N SER A 49 -11.19 -13.84 17.10
CA SER A 49 -12.25 -12.96 16.60
C SER A 49 -11.73 -11.68 15.90
N LEU A 50 -10.41 -11.51 15.76
CA LEU A 50 -9.80 -10.29 15.25
C LEU A 50 -10.14 -10.09 13.77
N LYS A 51 -10.73 -8.94 13.47
CA LYS A 51 -11.11 -8.52 12.12
C LYS A 51 -10.34 -7.31 11.63
N ASN A 52 -9.92 -6.42 12.55
CA ASN A 52 -9.27 -5.16 12.22
C ASN A 52 -7.92 -5.05 12.92
N LEU A 53 -6.85 -4.85 12.15
CA LEU A 53 -5.51 -4.61 12.68
C LEU A 53 -4.95 -3.31 12.10
N THR A 54 -4.50 -2.42 12.97
CA THR A 54 -3.73 -1.23 12.59
C THR A 54 -2.40 -1.25 13.33
N LEU A 55 -1.30 -1.20 12.58
CA LEU A 55 0.05 -1.03 13.10
C LEU A 55 0.62 0.28 12.55
N ASN A 56 0.72 1.30 13.39
CA ASN A 56 1.31 2.59 13.04
C ASN A 56 2.60 2.78 13.85
N ASN A 57 3.69 3.11 13.15
CA ASN A 57 5.01 3.35 13.73
C ASN A 57 5.47 2.22 14.67
N CYS A 58 5.10 0.99 14.32
CA CYS A 58 5.46 -0.20 15.08
C CYS A 58 6.74 -0.80 14.50
N ARG A 59 7.62 -1.31 15.36
CA ARG A 59 8.90 -1.91 14.94
C ARG A 59 9.22 -3.18 15.71
N ILE A 60 9.99 -4.06 15.08
CA ILE A 60 10.60 -5.20 15.75
C ILE A 60 11.93 -4.78 16.39
N VAL A 61 12.09 -5.08 17.68
CA VAL A 61 13.31 -4.81 18.47
C VAL A 61 13.98 -6.14 18.79
N GLY A 62 15.25 -6.28 18.41
CA GLY A 62 15.96 -7.57 18.44
C GLY A 62 15.53 -8.45 17.25
N GLY A 63 16.45 -9.22 16.67
CA GLY A 63 16.24 -9.95 15.41
C GLY A 63 17.28 -9.65 14.34
N ARG A 64 17.76 -10.69 13.62
CA ARG A 64 18.61 -10.54 12.43
C ARG A 64 17.83 -10.05 11.21
N SER A 65 16.56 -10.45 11.10
CA SER A 65 15.61 -9.98 10.07
C SER A 65 14.64 -8.97 10.68
N LYS A 66 14.28 -7.95 9.89
CA LYS A 66 13.24 -6.97 10.25
C LYS A 66 11.97 -7.25 9.44
N ASP A 67 11.69 -8.51 9.18
CA ASP A 67 10.58 -8.92 8.32
C ASP A 67 9.33 -9.17 9.17
N LEU A 68 8.20 -8.64 8.73
CA LEU A 68 6.91 -8.81 9.41
C LEU A 68 6.09 -9.88 8.69
N LYS A 69 5.68 -10.94 9.40
CA LYS A 69 4.68 -11.89 8.88
C LYS A 69 3.37 -11.73 9.60
N ILE A 70 2.29 -11.52 8.85
CA ILE A 70 0.92 -11.43 9.37
C ILE A 70 0.15 -12.60 8.78
N CYS A 71 -0.27 -13.53 9.64
CA CYS A 71 -1.10 -14.66 9.27
C CYS A 71 -2.29 -14.75 10.22
N HIS A 72 -3.51 -14.56 9.70
CA HIS A 72 -4.72 -14.59 10.50
C HIS A 72 -5.95 -14.88 9.64
N LEU A 73 -6.63 -15.99 9.93
CA LEU A 73 -7.74 -16.49 9.11
C LEU A 73 -8.97 -15.58 9.10
N GLY A 74 -9.23 -14.84 10.19
CA GLY A 74 -10.40 -13.97 10.34
C GLY A 74 -10.17 -12.49 10.00
N LEU A 75 -8.93 -12.09 9.65
CA LEU A 75 -8.60 -10.68 9.49
C LEU A 75 -9.18 -10.15 8.17
N SER A 76 -10.05 -9.14 8.26
CA SER A 76 -10.69 -8.52 7.09
C SER A 76 -10.13 -7.16 6.73
N ASN A 77 -9.52 -6.46 7.69
CA ASN A 77 -8.98 -5.11 7.52
C ASN A 77 -7.58 -5.03 8.11
N LEU A 78 -6.62 -4.57 7.30
CA LEU A 78 -5.24 -4.39 7.70
C LEU A 78 -4.77 -2.99 7.31
N THR A 79 -4.21 -2.26 8.27
CA THR A 79 -3.55 -0.98 8.05
C THR A 79 -2.14 -1.05 8.60
N LEU A 80 -1.17 -0.78 7.74
CA LEU A 80 0.23 -0.71 8.08
C LEU A 80 0.74 0.69 7.73
N GLU A 81 1.22 1.42 8.74
CA GLU A 81 1.71 2.78 8.61
C GLU A 81 3.07 2.97 9.31
N ASP A 82 4.01 3.65 8.65
CA ASP A 82 5.32 4.05 9.18
C ASP A 82 6.13 2.90 9.82
N GLY A 83 6.20 1.76 9.14
CA GLY A 83 6.86 0.57 9.69
C GLY A 83 8.38 0.58 9.61
N GLY A 84 9.06 0.14 10.66
CA GLY A 84 10.52 -0.08 10.65
C GLY A 84 10.97 -1.41 10.03
N TYR A 85 10.21 -1.96 9.09
CA TYR A 85 10.38 -3.32 8.55
C TYR A 85 11.07 -3.30 7.18
N ASN A 86 11.85 -4.34 6.88
CA ASN A 86 12.46 -4.48 5.55
C ASN A 86 11.46 -5.02 4.53
N TYR A 87 10.60 -5.95 4.97
CA TYR A 87 9.65 -6.67 4.13
C TYR A 87 8.44 -7.10 4.95
N VAL A 88 7.24 -7.10 4.35
CA VAL A 88 6.03 -7.62 4.99
C VAL A 88 5.43 -8.75 4.17
N ASN A 89 5.11 -9.85 4.82
CA ASN A 89 4.39 -10.97 4.25
C ASN A 89 3.00 -11.08 4.89
N VAL A 90 1.94 -11.04 4.06
CA VAL A 90 0.54 -11.11 4.51
C VAL A 90 -0.15 -12.34 3.94
N ASP A 91 -0.65 -13.20 4.83
CA ASP A 91 -1.39 -14.43 4.53
C ASP A 91 -2.72 -14.43 5.31
N THR A 92 -3.73 -13.78 4.73
CA THR A 92 -5.00 -13.48 5.38
C THR A 92 -6.15 -13.67 4.37
N PRO A 93 -6.69 -14.89 4.23
CA PRO A 93 -7.61 -15.23 3.13
C PRO A 93 -8.94 -14.46 3.16
N GLN A 94 -9.31 -13.89 4.31
CA GLN A 94 -10.52 -13.09 4.48
C GLN A 94 -10.28 -11.58 4.35
N LEU A 95 -9.07 -11.16 3.97
CA LEU A 95 -8.72 -9.74 3.83
C LEU A 95 -9.54 -9.10 2.72
N LYS A 96 -10.20 -7.99 3.05
CA LYS A 96 -11.06 -7.21 2.14
C LYS A 96 -10.50 -5.82 1.89
N ASN A 97 -9.93 -5.20 2.92
CA ASN A 97 -9.35 -3.87 2.83
C ASN A 97 -7.91 -3.89 3.33
N PHE A 98 -7.00 -3.37 2.51
CA PHE A 98 -5.60 -3.26 2.86
C PHE A 98 -5.10 -1.84 2.62
N THR A 99 -4.50 -1.26 3.64
CA THR A 99 -3.90 0.08 3.61
C THR A 99 -2.42 -0.04 3.96
N LEU A 100 -1.58 0.50 3.10
CA LEU A 100 -0.13 0.52 3.26
C LEU A 100 0.38 1.94 3.05
N ILE A 101 0.92 2.54 4.10
CA ILE A 101 1.40 3.92 4.11
C ILE A 101 2.85 3.93 4.60
N ASN A 102 3.77 4.44 3.78
CA ASN A 102 5.20 4.51 4.10
C ASN A 102 5.81 3.13 4.43
N PHE A 103 5.77 2.21 3.46
CA PHE A 103 6.41 0.90 3.57
C PHE A 103 7.27 0.59 2.35
N PRO A 104 8.47 -0.02 2.54
CA PRO A 104 9.41 -0.23 1.44
C PRO A 104 9.04 -1.38 0.52
N SER A 105 8.35 -2.41 1.00
CA SER A 105 7.84 -3.52 0.18
C SER A 105 6.88 -4.41 0.98
N VAL A 106 5.86 -4.95 0.31
CA VAL A 106 4.93 -5.94 0.87
C VAL A 106 4.64 -7.02 -0.17
N HIS A 107 4.47 -8.25 0.30
CA HIS A 107 4.11 -9.43 -0.47
C HIS A 107 2.85 -10.06 0.11
N LEU A 108 1.79 -10.06 -0.69
CA LEU A 108 0.53 -10.70 -0.35
C LEU A 108 0.60 -12.17 -0.79
N VAL A 109 0.74 -13.08 0.17
CA VAL A 109 0.73 -14.53 -0.09
C VAL A 109 -0.67 -15.03 -0.40
N SER A 110 -1.67 -14.61 0.39
CA SER A 110 -3.06 -14.99 0.16
C SER A 110 -4.01 -13.89 0.62
N ALA A 111 -4.67 -13.25 -0.33
CA ALA A 111 -5.75 -12.29 -0.09
C ALA A 111 -6.76 -12.32 -1.27
N PRO A 112 -7.37 -13.49 -1.57
CA PRO A 112 -8.19 -13.65 -2.77
C PRO A 112 -9.43 -12.74 -2.76
N ASN A 113 -9.90 -12.34 -1.57
CA ASN A 113 -11.09 -11.51 -1.42
C ASN A 113 -10.78 -10.01 -1.27
N LEU A 114 -9.54 -9.59 -1.58
CA LEU A 114 -9.14 -8.20 -1.45
C LEU A 114 -9.93 -7.33 -2.44
N ALA A 115 -10.76 -6.44 -1.90
CA ALA A 115 -11.67 -5.59 -2.67
C ALA A 115 -11.22 -4.12 -2.69
N SER A 116 -10.49 -3.67 -1.64
CA SER A 116 -9.96 -2.31 -1.55
C SER A 116 -8.47 -2.31 -1.19
N LEU A 117 -7.69 -1.51 -1.92
CA LEU A 117 -6.26 -1.31 -1.67
C LEU A 117 -5.93 0.18 -1.63
N HIS A 118 -5.23 0.63 -0.59
CA HIS A 118 -4.69 1.98 -0.48
C HIS A 118 -3.18 1.92 -0.32
N LEU A 119 -2.45 2.59 -1.21
CA LEU A 119 -0.99 2.66 -1.21
C LEU A 119 -0.55 4.11 -1.15
N GLU A 120 0.26 4.44 -0.15
CA GLU A 120 0.85 5.77 -0.02
C GLU A 120 2.34 5.68 0.29
N ASP A 121 3.16 6.42 -0.46
CA ASP A 121 4.60 6.52 -0.23
C ASP A 121 4.98 7.61 0.80
N ASP A 122 6.18 7.47 1.40
CA ASP A 122 6.70 8.41 2.40
C ASP A 122 6.83 9.83 1.84
N LYS A 123 6.64 10.83 2.70
CA LYS A 123 7.01 12.23 2.44
C LYS A 123 8.52 12.45 2.51
N ASP A 124 9.23 11.69 3.34
CA ASP A 124 10.54 12.10 3.87
C ASP A 124 11.70 11.13 3.59
N LYS A 125 11.50 10.01 2.86
CA LYS A 125 12.55 8.98 2.68
C LYS A 125 12.67 8.40 1.27
N HIS A 126 13.85 7.81 1.05
CA HIS A 126 14.29 7.19 -0.21
C HIS A 126 13.27 6.18 -0.72
N PHE A 127 12.91 6.31 -2.01
CA PHE A 127 12.07 5.42 -2.81
C PHE A 127 11.71 4.10 -2.10
N GLY A 128 10.48 4.00 -1.60
CA GLY A 128 9.88 2.69 -1.37
C GLY A 128 9.88 1.94 -2.71
N HIS A 129 10.15 0.64 -2.72
CA HIS A 129 9.82 -0.14 -3.90
C HIS A 129 8.29 -0.26 -3.92
N PRO A 130 7.61 0.07 -5.02
CA PRO A 130 6.17 -0.09 -5.05
C PRO A 130 5.80 -1.54 -4.79
N LEU A 131 4.56 -1.70 -4.33
CA LEU A 131 4.01 -2.96 -3.88
C LEU A 131 4.25 -4.07 -4.91
N LYS A 132 5.08 -5.06 -4.55
CA LYS A 132 5.23 -6.29 -5.33
C LYS A 132 4.21 -7.30 -4.88
N VAL A 133 3.04 -7.27 -5.51
CA VAL A 133 2.00 -8.28 -5.26
C VAL A 133 2.35 -9.54 -6.03
N SER A 134 2.53 -10.63 -5.28
CA SER A 134 2.77 -11.98 -5.81
C SER A 134 1.51 -12.78 -6.11
N ALA A 135 0.34 -12.21 -5.82
CA ALA A 135 -0.95 -12.85 -5.98
C ALA A 135 -1.78 -12.14 -7.06
N ASP A 136 -2.59 -12.91 -7.77
CA ASP A 136 -3.55 -12.35 -8.72
C ASP A 136 -4.63 -11.56 -7.97
N LEU A 137 -4.72 -10.25 -8.22
CA LEU A 137 -5.69 -9.33 -7.64
C LEU A 137 -7.05 -9.40 -8.36
N LEU A 138 -7.60 -10.60 -8.50
CA LEU A 138 -8.78 -10.88 -9.36
C LEU A 138 -10.05 -10.11 -8.97
N HIS A 139 -10.20 -9.80 -7.68
CA HIS A 139 -11.44 -9.26 -7.09
C HIS A 139 -11.32 -7.81 -6.63
N LEU A 140 -10.23 -7.14 -6.97
CA LEU A 140 -9.97 -5.78 -6.52
C LEU A 140 -10.93 -4.80 -7.21
N GLU A 141 -11.69 -4.05 -6.43
CA GLU A 141 -12.72 -3.14 -6.96
C GLU A 141 -12.30 -1.68 -6.87
N LYS A 142 -11.67 -1.29 -5.75
CA LYS A 142 -11.25 0.07 -5.46
C LYS A 142 -9.76 0.10 -5.16
N VAL A 143 -9.03 0.99 -5.84
CA VAL A 143 -7.62 1.22 -5.57
C VAL A 143 -7.34 2.71 -5.48
N ASP A 144 -6.54 3.06 -4.49
CA ASP A 144 -5.99 4.40 -4.31
C ASP A 144 -4.46 4.30 -4.24
N VAL A 145 -3.77 5.00 -5.14
CA VAL A 145 -2.31 5.04 -5.21
C VAL A 145 -1.83 6.49 -5.14
N CYS A 146 -1.11 6.78 -4.06
CA CYS A 146 -0.49 8.06 -3.80
C CYS A 146 1.04 7.89 -3.76
N ILE A 147 1.74 8.46 -4.74
CA ILE A 147 3.20 8.50 -4.72
C ILE A 147 3.71 9.89 -4.40
N ARG A 148 4.90 9.98 -3.83
CA ARG A 148 5.60 11.26 -3.64
C ARG A 148 6.98 11.14 -4.27
N CYS A 149 7.09 11.57 -5.52
CA CYS A 149 8.37 11.58 -6.23
C CYS A 149 9.12 12.87 -5.93
N SER A 150 10.23 12.80 -5.19
CA SER A 150 11.05 13.97 -4.88
C SER A 150 12.47 13.96 -5.46
N HIS A 151 12.96 12.83 -6.00
CA HIS A 151 14.37 12.66 -6.37
C HIS A 151 14.57 12.09 -7.78
N GLU A 152 15.62 12.55 -8.48
CA GLU A 152 15.84 12.25 -9.91
C GLU A 152 16.62 10.95 -10.18
N TYR A 153 17.42 10.45 -9.22
CA TYR A 153 18.47 9.45 -9.48
C TYR A 153 18.00 7.97 -9.56
N LYS A 154 16.75 7.65 -9.21
CA LYS A 154 16.13 6.31 -9.40
C LYS A 154 14.78 6.37 -10.11
N TYR A 155 14.53 7.47 -10.80
CA TYR A 155 13.23 7.79 -11.38
C TYR A 155 12.72 6.71 -12.35
N LYS A 156 13.60 6.18 -13.21
CA LYS A 156 13.24 5.18 -14.22
C LYS A 156 12.89 3.82 -13.64
N ASP A 157 13.70 3.31 -12.70
CA ASP A 157 13.43 2.03 -12.04
C ASP A 157 12.09 2.11 -11.31
N TYR A 158 11.84 3.21 -10.59
CA TYR A 158 10.58 3.44 -9.88
C TYR A 158 9.38 3.56 -10.84
N ALA A 159 9.53 4.27 -11.96
CA ALA A 159 8.50 4.36 -12.99
C ALA A 159 8.12 2.97 -13.54
N GLN A 160 9.12 2.13 -13.83
CA GLN A 160 8.89 0.75 -14.29
C GLN A 160 8.12 -0.06 -13.26
N ASP A 161 8.51 0.06 -12.01
CA ASP A 161 7.94 -0.63 -10.86
C ASP A 161 6.47 -0.18 -10.63
N ILE A 162 6.14 1.10 -10.85
CA ILE A 162 4.77 1.64 -10.86
C ILE A 162 3.97 1.12 -12.07
N VAL A 163 4.54 1.08 -13.26
CA VAL A 163 3.86 0.53 -14.45
C VAL A 163 3.50 -0.94 -14.24
N CYS A 164 4.43 -1.73 -13.70
CA CYS A 164 4.18 -3.13 -13.33
C CYS A 164 3.03 -3.25 -12.31
N LEU A 165 2.99 -2.39 -11.29
CA LEU A 165 1.89 -2.36 -10.33
C LEU A 165 0.56 -2.07 -11.04
N LEU A 166 0.47 -1.02 -11.87
CA LEU A 166 -0.76 -0.66 -12.58
C LEU A 166 -1.26 -1.79 -13.49
N GLN A 167 -0.35 -2.55 -14.12
CA GLN A 167 -0.70 -3.72 -14.93
C GLN A 167 -1.35 -4.85 -14.12
N GLN A 168 -1.04 -4.97 -12.83
CA GLN A 168 -1.67 -5.95 -11.94
C GLN A 168 -3.09 -5.57 -11.52
N LEU A 169 -3.50 -4.31 -11.72
CA LEU A 169 -4.79 -3.75 -11.27
C LEU A 169 -5.90 -3.88 -12.32
N TYR A 170 -5.82 -4.86 -13.20
CA TYR A 170 -6.68 -4.96 -14.38
C TYR A 170 -8.19 -5.14 -14.10
N SER A 171 -8.53 -5.63 -12.89
CA SER A 171 -9.89 -5.92 -12.44
C SER A 171 -10.63 -4.73 -11.81
N VAL A 172 -9.89 -3.63 -11.57
CA VAL A 172 -10.35 -2.47 -10.80
C VAL A 172 -11.48 -1.72 -11.50
N LYS A 173 -12.47 -1.29 -10.70
CA LYS A 173 -13.62 -0.49 -11.14
C LYS A 173 -13.45 0.99 -10.81
N CYS A 174 -12.81 1.30 -9.69
CA CYS A 174 -12.57 2.66 -9.22
C CYS A 174 -11.09 2.84 -8.90
N LEU A 175 -10.41 3.66 -9.69
CA LEU A 175 -8.99 3.98 -9.51
C LEU A 175 -8.86 5.45 -9.10
N THR A 176 -8.16 5.69 -8.00
CA THR A 176 -7.75 7.02 -7.56
C THR A 176 -6.23 7.11 -7.63
N LEU A 177 -5.72 8.16 -8.28
CA LEU A 177 -4.28 8.43 -8.44
C LEU A 177 -3.99 9.87 -8.01
N ASN A 178 -2.78 10.13 -7.52
CA ASN A 178 -2.34 11.50 -7.29
C ASN A 178 -1.62 12.10 -8.51
N SER A 179 -1.49 13.44 -8.54
CA SER A 179 -0.84 14.20 -9.62
C SER A 179 0.59 13.75 -9.92
N GLU A 180 1.38 13.40 -8.91
CA GLU A 180 2.78 12.99 -9.11
C GLU A 180 2.88 11.71 -9.92
N LEU A 181 1.94 10.78 -9.76
CA LEU A 181 1.91 9.55 -10.55
C LEU A 181 1.68 9.84 -12.03
N VAL A 182 0.80 10.80 -12.34
CA VAL A 182 0.57 11.22 -13.72
C VAL A 182 1.80 11.90 -14.31
N LYS A 183 2.48 12.74 -13.54
CA LYS A 183 3.76 13.38 -13.94
C LYS A 183 4.86 12.34 -14.16
N LEU A 184 4.91 11.31 -13.31
CA LEU A 184 5.83 10.17 -13.43
C LEU A 184 5.63 9.44 -14.76
N LEU A 185 4.40 9.06 -15.06
CA LEU A 185 4.07 8.40 -16.33
C LEU A 185 4.34 9.31 -17.53
N SER A 186 4.06 10.61 -17.42
CA SER A 186 4.30 11.58 -18.50
C SER A 186 5.78 11.79 -18.80
N SER A 187 6.65 11.65 -17.80
CA SER A 187 8.11 11.74 -17.97
C SER A 187 8.74 10.43 -18.41
N SER A 188 7.99 9.33 -18.42
CA SER A 188 8.44 7.98 -18.80
C SER A 188 7.47 7.32 -19.77
N VAL A 189 6.98 8.10 -20.74
CA VAL A 189 6.00 7.66 -21.75
C VAL A 189 6.48 6.45 -22.53
N GLU A 190 7.79 6.30 -22.75
CA GLU A 190 8.38 5.15 -23.42
C GLU A 190 8.07 3.81 -22.74
N LEU A 191 7.70 3.80 -21.45
CA LEU A 191 7.32 2.59 -20.72
C LEU A 191 5.87 2.17 -20.99
N ILE A 192 5.02 3.09 -21.46
CA ILE A 192 3.58 2.89 -21.57
C ILE A 192 3.04 3.07 -23.00
N SER A 193 3.74 3.77 -23.89
CA SER A 193 3.24 4.12 -25.24
C SER A 193 2.86 2.90 -26.08
N ASP A 194 3.59 1.80 -25.94
CA ASP A 194 3.35 0.55 -26.69
C ASP A 194 2.51 -0.47 -25.90
N GLN A 195 2.11 -0.13 -24.68
CA GLN A 195 1.37 -1.02 -23.80
C GLN A 195 -0.15 -0.77 -23.93
N PRO A 196 -0.98 -1.82 -24.02
CA PRO A 196 -2.42 -1.64 -23.93
C PRO A 196 -2.80 -1.14 -22.54
N SER A 197 -3.93 -0.43 -22.46
CA SER A 197 -4.46 -0.02 -21.16
C SER A 197 -4.76 -1.24 -20.29
N PRO A 198 -4.22 -1.33 -19.06
CA PRO A 198 -4.38 -2.51 -18.24
C PRO A 198 -5.79 -2.62 -17.64
N PHE A 199 -6.56 -1.52 -17.60
CA PHE A 199 -7.84 -1.47 -16.92
C PHE A 199 -8.99 -1.85 -17.85
N THR A 200 -9.42 -3.10 -17.77
CA THR A 200 -10.48 -3.66 -18.63
C THR A 200 -11.90 -3.48 -18.05
N ARG A 201 -12.00 -3.08 -16.78
CA ARG A 201 -13.27 -2.99 -16.03
C ARG A 201 -13.48 -1.64 -15.36
N LEU A 202 -12.67 -0.64 -15.73
CA LEU A 202 -12.68 0.66 -15.06
C LEU A 202 -14.00 1.36 -15.33
N LYS A 203 -14.59 1.90 -14.27
CA LYS A 203 -15.81 2.72 -14.32
C LYS A 203 -15.55 4.15 -13.88
N SER A 204 -14.53 4.36 -13.07
CA SER A 204 -14.15 5.67 -12.57
C SER A 204 -12.64 5.78 -12.39
N LEU A 205 -12.07 6.85 -12.95
CA LEU A 205 -10.72 7.31 -12.70
C LEU A 205 -10.80 8.69 -12.03
N LYS A 206 -10.29 8.79 -10.81
CA LYS A 206 -10.11 10.06 -10.10
C LYS A 206 -8.64 10.43 -10.04
N ILE A 207 -8.33 11.68 -10.31
CA ILE A 207 -6.98 12.23 -10.15
C ILE A 207 -7.05 13.45 -9.25
N TYR A 208 -6.26 13.45 -8.18
CA TYR A 208 -6.23 14.56 -7.22
C TYR A 208 -4.83 15.20 -7.16
N PRO A 209 -4.74 16.52 -6.93
CA PRO A 209 -3.46 17.21 -6.78
C PRO A 209 -2.78 16.85 -5.46
N SER A 210 -1.46 16.75 -5.50
CA SER A 210 -0.64 16.45 -4.32
C SER A 210 -0.48 17.67 -3.39
N ASP A 211 -0.58 18.89 -3.95
CA ASP A 211 -0.59 20.16 -3.21
C ASP A 211 -1.58 21.15 -3.85
N ILE A 212 -2.17 22.03 -3.04
CA ILE A 212 -3.17 23.04 -3.44
C ILE A 212 -2.58 24.12 -4.33
N THR A 213 -1.26 24.31 -4.23
CA THR A 213 -0.55 25.31 -5.03
C THR A 213 -0.10 24.78 -6.39
N GLU A 214 -0.25 23.48 -6.66
CA GLU A 214 0.20 22.93 -7.93
C GLU A 214 -0.77 23.22 -9.08
N PRO A 215 -0.25 23.58 -10.26
CA PRO A 215 -1.09 23.77 -11.44
C PRO A 215 -1.78 22.45 -11.82
N GLU A 216 -2.91 22.60 -12.52
CA GLU A 216 -3.67 21.49 -13.06
C GLU A 216 -2.76 20.58 -13.91
N VAL A 217 -2.71 19.28 -13.57
CA VAL A 217 -1.88 18.34 -14.33
C VAL A 217 -2.50 18.12 -15.70
N THR A 218 -1.77 18.51 -16.74
CA THR A 218 -2.11 18.15 -18.12
C THR A 218 -1.61 16.75 -18.40
N MET A 219 -2.53 15.83 -18.70
CA MET A 219 -2.20 14.45 -19.07
C MET A 219 -1.84 14.37 -20.55
N SER A 220 -0.71 13.71 -20.88
CA SER A 220 -0.34 13.45 -22.27
C SER A 220 -1.31 12.44 -22.92
N THR A 221 -1.35 12.40 -24.25
CA THR A 221 -2.20 11.44 -24.98
C THR A 221 -1.82 10.00 -24.66
N GLU A 222 -0.52 9.72 -24.52
CA GLU A 222 0.03 8.41 -24.17
C GLU A 222 -0.44 7.95 -22.79
N VAL A 223 -0.35 8.83 -21.77
CA VAL A 223 -0.83 8.53 -20.42
C VAL A 223 -2.34 8.31 -20.41
N LYS A 224 -3.09 9.14 -21.15
CA LYS A 224 -4.54 9.01 -21.25
C LYS A 224 -4.94 7.68 -21.89
N ASN A 225 -4.29 7.29 -22.98
CA ASN A 225 -4.53 6.03 -23.65
C ASN A 225 -4.20 4.87 -22.71
N PHE A 226 -3.03 4.90 -22.05
CA PHE A 226 -2.64 3.87 -21.09
C PHE A 226 -3.66 3.73 -19.94
N LEU A 227 -4.22 4.82 -19.41
CA LEU A 227 -5.15 4.73 -18.27
C LEU A 227 -6.60 4.41 -18.68
N LEU A 228 -7.05 4.76 -19.89
CA LEU A 228 -8.48 4.79 -20.22
C LEU A 228 -8.88 4.07 -21.52
N ASP A 229 -7.96 3.72 -22.42
CA ASP A 229 -8.31 3.25 -23.77
C ASP A 229 -9.16 1.97 -23.77
N SER A 230 -8.94 1.08 -22.80
CA SER A 230 -9.72 -0.15 -22.60
C SER A 230 -11.08 0.07 -21.91
N SER A 231 -11.37 1.28 -21.43
CA SER A 231 -12.55 1.61 -20.62
C SER A 231 -13.18 2.94 -21.05
N GLN A 232 -13.70 2.97 -22.29
CA GLN A 232 -14.24 4.20 -22.90
C GLN A 232 -15.46 4.80 -22.16
N ASP A 233 -16.19 3.99 -21.39
CA ASP A 233 -17.33 4.44 -20.57
C ASP A 233 -16.92 4.92 -19.16
N ALA A 234 -15.62 4.87 -18.82
CA ALA A 234 -15.16 5.27 -17.50
C ALA A 234 -15.34 6.78 -17.29
N THR A 235 -15.90 7.13 -16.13
CA THR A 235 -15.96 8.53 -15.71
C THR A 235 -14.58 8.99 -15.28
N PHE A 236 -14.03 9.96 -16.00
CA PHE A 236 -12.80 10.64 -15.62
C PHE A 236 -13.12 11.90 -14.82
N THR A 237 -12.53 12.05 -13.64
CA THR A 237 -12.70 13.23 -12.80
C THR A 237 -11.35 13.72 -12.32
N LEU A 238 -11.03 14.96 -12.66
CA LEU A 238 -9.97 15.70 -11.99
C LEU A 238 -10.59 16.37 -10.76
N VAL A 239 -10.16 15.96 -9.57
CA VAL A 239 -10.74 16.45 -8.31
C VAL A 239 -9.88 17.59 -7.79
N SER A 240 -10.48 18.75 -7.54
CA SER A 240 -9.87 19.80 -6.73
C SER A 240 -10.01 19.43 -5.25
N HIS A 241 -9.01 18.73 -4.71
CA HIS A 241 -8.88 18.30 -3.31
C HIS A 241 -10.03 17.49 -2.70
N GLU A 242 -9.80 16.20 -2.50
CA GLU A 242 -10.34 15.50 -1.33
C GLU A 242 -9.17 15.38 -0.33
N VAL A 243 -9.29 16.01 0.84
CA VAL A 243 -8.35 15.77 1.95
C VAL A 243 -8.44 14.28 2.25
N CYS A 244 -7.34 13.53 2.13
CA CYS A 244 -7.25 12.15 2.62
C CYS A 244 -7.71 12.13 4.07
N THR A 245 -8.95 11.69 4.30
CA THR A 245 -9.53 11.58 5.63
C THR A 245 -9.36 10.14 6.07
N THR A 246 -8.47 10.00 7.07
CA THR A 246 -8.04 8.77 7.77
C THR A 246 -9.19 8.00 8.42
#